data_AF-A0A5J6WNV6-F1
#
_entry.id   AF-A0A5J6WNV6-F1
#
_cell.length_a   1.000
_cell.length_b   1.000
_cell.length_c   1.000
_cell.angle_alpha   90.00
_cell.angle_beta   90.00
_cell.angle_gamma   90.00
#
_symmetry.space_group_name_H-M   'P 1'
#
loop_
_entity.id
_entity.type
_entity.pdbx_description
1 polymer ?
#
loop_
_entity_poly.entity_id
_entity_poly.type
_entity_poly.pdbx_seq_one_letter_code
_entity_poly.pdbx_strand_id
1 'polypeptide(L)'
;MNSKVIKFGLILAALVNIAGVLTFSQLFSNTAINEADPIVMSNFGLVMIMVWGLAYFAAAMTKGSIRLLVSAFAVEKLVYVCAWVYWLATNNLFTLYEIDLLAGIFYTIYGLNDLVFMVFFIKVAMHKTGNAETKINVDTKTKIEAKADSKIPSATS
;
A
#
# COMPACT_ATOMS: atom_id res chain seq x y z
N MET A 1 12.96 1.45 6.76
CA MET A 1 12.39 2.62 6.07
C MET A 1 12.06 3.66 7.12
N ASN A 2 12.29 4.94 6.82
CA ASN A 2 11.92 6.02 7.74
C ASN A 2 10.38 6.06 7.90
N SER A 3 9.86 6.18 9.13
CA SER A 3 8.43 6.22 9.41
C SER A 3 7.69 7.33 8.65
N LYS A 4 8.35 8.48 8.40
CA LYS A 4 7.80 9.55 7.56
C LYS A 4 7.63 9.07 6.11
N VAL A 5 8.63 8.37 5.56
CA VAL A 5 8.57 7.82 4.19
C VAL A 5 7.46 6.79 4.06
N ILE A 6 7.26 5.92 5.06
CA ILE A 6 6.16 4.96 5.06
C ILE A 6 4.82 5.70 5.06
N LYS A 7 4.64 6.67 5.98
CA LYS A 7 3.40 7.43 6.09
C LYS A 7 3.07 8.20 4.82
N PHE A 8 4.02 8.98 4.30
CA PHE A 8 3.80 9.77 3.09
C PHE A 8 3.65 8.89 1.85
N GLY A 9 4.34 7.75 1.77
CA GLY A 9 4.14 6.78 0.69
C GLY A 9 2.73 6.17 0.68
N LEU A 10 2.18 5.84 1.85
CA LEU A 10 0.79 5.37 1.97
C LEU A 10 -0.23 6.47 1.62
N ILE A 11 0.01 7.72 2.05
CA ILE A 11 -0.84 8.86 1.66
C ILE A 11 -0.77 9.09 0.16
N LEU A 12 0.42 9.02 -0.44
CA LEU A 12 0.58 9.17 -1.89
C LEU A 12 -0.16 8.05 -2.64
N ALA A 13 -0.05 6.79 -2.19
CA ALA A 13 -0.81 5.67 -2.77
C ALA A 13 -2.32 5.93 -2.70
N ALA A 14 -2.81 6.43 -1.56
CA ALA A 14 -4.21 6.79 -1.39
C ALA A 14 -4.66 7.87 -2.38
N LEU A 15 -3.88 8.94 -2.49
CA LEU A 15 -4.17 10.06 -3.38
C LEU A 15 -4.13 9.64 -4.85
N VAL A 16 -3.17 8.82 -5.27
CA VAL A 16 -3.08 8.37 -6.66
C VAL A 16 -4.27 7.47 -7.02
N ASN A 17 -4.68 6.55 -6.15
CA ASN A 17 -5.88 5.74 -6.39
C ASN A 17 -7.14 6.62 -6.50
N ILE A 18 -7.33 7.58 -5.61
CA ILE A 18 -8.54 8.41 -5.58
C ILE A 18 -8.52 9.45 -6.71
N ALA A 19 -7.51 10.30 -6.74
CA ALA A 19 -7.39 11.37 -7.72
C ALA A 19 -7.19 10.82 -9.13
N GLY A 20 -6.41 9.74 -9.30
CA GLY A 20 -6.23 9.10 -10.60
C GLY A 20 -7.55 8.62 -11.19
N VAL A 21 -8.34 7.87 -10.43
CA VAL A 21 -9.67 7.42 -10.88
C VAL A 21 -10.55 8.63 -11.24
N LEU A 22 -10.65 9.61 -10.35
CA LEU A 22 -11.51 10.79 -10.58
C LEU A 22 -11.08 11.62 -11.80
N THR A 23 -9.77 11.78 -12.03
CA THR A 23 -9.24 12.54 -13.16
C THR A 23 -9.45 11.79 -14.48
N PHE A 24 -9.03 10.52 -14.57
CA PHE A 24 -9.08 9.80 -15.84
C PHE A 24 -10.47 9.34 -16.24
N SER A 25 -11.33 9.02 -15.27
CA SER A 25 -12.76 8.74 -15.53
C SER A 25 -13.60 10.00 -15.73
N GLN A 26 -13.02 11.20 -15.59
CA GLN A 26 -13.74 12.47 -15.60
C GLN A 26 -14.93 12.45 -14.62
N LEU A 27 -14.67 12.11 -13.36
CA LEU A 27 -15.71 11.90 -12.33
C LEU A 27 -16.76 10.87 -12.76
N PHE A 28 -16.31 9.73 -13.31
CA PHE A 28 -17.16 8.64 -13.82
C PHE A 28 -18.06 8.97 -15.02
N SER A 29 -17.86 10.13 -15.67
CA SER A 29 -18.60 10.49 -16.88
C SER A 29 -18.01 9.87 -18.16
N ASN A 30 -16.73 9.47 -18.12
CA ASN A 30 -16.06 8.82 -19.23
C ASN A 30 -16.24 7.30 -19.19
N THR A 31 -17.01 6.74 -20.13
CA THR A 31 -17.28 5.30 -20.19
C THR A 31 -16.20 4.50 -20.92
N ALA A 32 -15.27 5.15 -21.64
CA ALA A 32 -14.26 4.46 -22.45
C ALA A 32 -13.37 3.53 -21.61
N ILE A 33 -13.08 3.91 -20.35
CA ILE A 33 -12.32 3.08 -19.41
C ILE A 33 -13.09 1.79 -19.08
N ASN A 34 -14.40 1.91 -18.85
CA ASN A 34 -15.27 0.78 -18.53
C ASN A 34 -15.52 -0.12 -19.74
N GLU A 35 -15.68 0.47 -20.93
CA GLU A 35 -15.89 -0.27 -22.18
C GLU A 35 -14.66 -1.08 -22.57
N ALA A 36 -13.45 -0.56 -22.28
CA ALA A 36 -12.20 -1.25 -22.53
C ALA A 36 -11.99 -2.50 -21.65
N ASP A 37 -12.42 -2.48 -20.38
CA ASP A 37 -12.41 -3.64 -19.48
C ASP A 37 -13.64 -3.58 -18.54
N PRO A 38 -14.77 -4.15 -18.97
CA PRO A 38 -16.03 -4.04 -18.22
C PRO A 38 -16.05 -4.89 -16.95
N ILE A 39 -15.03 -5.72 -16.72
CA ILE A 39 -14.95 -6.58 -15.53
C ILE A 39 -14.14 -5.84 -14.47
N VAL A 40 -12.86 -5.58 -14.76
CA VAL A 40 -11.91 -5.02 -13.78
C VAL A 40 -12.13 -3.52 -13.62
N MET A 41 -12.37 -2.81 -14.73
CA MET A 41 -12.53 -1.36 -14.76
C MET A 41 -13.99 -0.95 -14.88
N SER A 42 -14.93 -1.78 -14.40
CA SER A 42 -16.33 -1.38 -14.21
C SER A 42 -16.47 -0.20 -13.24
N ASN A 43 -17.62 0.47 -13.21
CA ASN A 43 -17.90 1.51 -12.21
C ASN A 43 -17.71 1.00 -10.78
N PHE A 44 -18.11 -0.24 -10.52
CA PHE A 44 -17.84 -0.90 -9.24
C PHE A 44 -16.32 -1.05 -9.00
N GLY A 45 -15.58 -1.53 -10.00
CA GLY A 45 -14.12 -1.66 -9.93
C GLY A 45 -13.42 -0.33 -9.65
N LEU A 46 -13.80 0.74 -10.36
CA LEU A 46 -13.26 2.08 -10.17
C LEU A 46 -13.55 2.64 -8.76
N VAL A 47 -14.78 2.45 -8.26
CA VAL A 47 -15.12 2.81 -6.88
C VAL A 47 -14.29 1.98 -5.89
N MET A 48 -14.08 0.69 -6.15
CA MET A 48 -13.25 -0.15 -5.30
C MET A 48 -11.78 0.29 -5.25
N ILE A 49 -11.22 0.78 -6.36
CA ILE A 49 -9.87 1.39 -6.37
C ILE A 49 -9.82 2.57 -5.39
N MET A 50 -10.88 3.41 -5.37
CA MET A 50 -10.98 4.52 -4.41
C MET A 50 -11.12 4.03 -2.97
N VAL A 51 -11.91 2.99 -2.72
CA VAL A 51 -12.07 2.37 -1.39
C VAL A 51 -10.73 1.81 -0.88
N TRP A 52 -9.93 1.18 -1.75
CA TRP A 52 -8.56 0.78 -1.42
C TRP A 52 -7.67 1.98 -1.12
N GLY A 53 -7.82 3.08 -1.86
CA GLY A 53 -7.16 4.35 -1.55
C GLY A 53 -7.47 4.84 -0.13
N LEU A 54 -8.75 4.77 0.30
CA LEU A 54 -9.14 5.08 1.67
C LEU A 54 -8.52 4.11 2.68
N ALA A 55 -8.41 2.82 2.36
CA ALA A 55 -7.76 1.84 3.21
C ALA A 55 -6.26 2.13 3.41
N TYR A 56 -5.55 2.56 2.35
CA TYR A 56 -4.15 2.98 2.47
C TYR A 56 -4.01 4.24 3.33
N PHE A 57 -4.92 5.20 3.17
CA PHE A 57 -4.95 6.40 4.01
C PHE A 57 -5.19 6.07 5.48
N ALA A 58 -6.16 5.18 5.77
CA ALA A 58 -6.43 4.70 7.11
C ALA A 58 -5.20 3.99 7.72
N ALA A 59 -4.49 3.17 6.94
CA ALA A 59 -3.24 2.55 7.37
C ALA A 59 -2.16 3.60 7.70
N ALA A 60 -2.08 4.69 6.92
CA ALA A 60 -1.14 5.79 7.17
C ALA A 60 -1.42 6.55 8.49
N MET A 61 -2.65 6.50 9.00
CA MET A 61 -3.06 7.13 10.25
C MET A 61 -3.05 6.17 11.45
N THR A 62 -2.89 4.87 11.19
CA THR A 62 -2.93 3.84 12.23
C THR A 62 -1.69 3.91 13.11
N LYS A 63 -1.91 3.93 14.44
CA LYS A 63 -0.84 3.80 15.43
C LYS A 63 -0.71 2.33 15.78
N GLY A 64 0.31 1.66 15.26
CA GLY A 64 0.54 0.24 15.52
C GLY A 64 1.20 -0.48 14.36
N SER A 65 1.22 -1.81 14.42
CA SER A 65 1.73 -2.63 13.32
C SER A 65 0.72 -2.65 12.18
N ILE A 66 1.14 -2.15 11.01
CA ILE A 66 0.37 -2.22 9.76
C ILE A 66 0.83 -3.37 8.86
N ARG A 67 1.72 -4.25 9.34
CA ARG A 67 2.43 -5.24 8.52
C ARG A 67 1.49 -6.12 7.70
N LEU A 68 0.43 -6.64 8.32
CA LEU A 68 -0.54 -7.49 7.62
C LEU A 68 -1.40 -6.70 6.63
N LEU A 69 -1.76 -5.45 6.96
CA LEU A 69 -2.52 -4.58 6.06
C LEU A 69 -1.71 -4.31 4.77
N VAL A 70 -0.45 -3.90 4.91
CA VAL A 70 0.39 -3.62 3.74
C VAL A 70 0.72 -4.88 2.94
N SER A 71 0.78 -6.06 3.58
CA SER A 71 0.88 -7.33 2.84
C SER A 71 -0.37 -7.58 1.99
N ALA A 72 -1.58 -7.33 2.51
CA ALA A 72 -2.81 -7.45 1.75
C ALA A 72 -2.86 -6.44 0.59
N PHE A 73 -2.40 -5.21 0.81
CA PHE A 73 -2.30 -4.20 -0.25
C PHE A 73 -1.33 -4.62 -1.37
N ALA A 74 -0.22 -5.27 -1.03
CA ALA A 74 0.69 -5.80 -2.05
C ALA A 74 0.03 -6.88 -2.93
N VAL A 75 -0.78 -7.77 -2.33
CA VAL A 75 -1.52 -8.80 -3.08
C VAL A 75 -2.58 -8.16 -3.98
N GLU A 76 -3.32 -7.17 -3.47
CA GLU A 76 -4.30 -6.44 -4.28
C GLU A 76 -3.63 -5.74 -5.47
N LYS A 77 -2.51 -5.03 -5.26
CA LYS A 77 -1.76 -4.43 -6.38
C LYS A 77 -1.24 -5.46 -7.38
N LEU A 78 -0.79 -6.63 -6.92
CA LEU A 78 -0.39 -7.71 -7.82
C LEU A 78 -1.54 -8.16 -8.72
N VAL A 79 -2.76 -8.28 -8.18
CA VAL A 79 -3.94 -8.67 -8.97
C VAL A 79 -4.20 -7.64 -10.09
N TYR A 80 -4.13 -6.34 -9.79
CA TYR A 80 -4.28 -5.30 -10.81
C TYR A 80 -3.14 -5.29 -11.84
N VAL A 81 -1.89 -5.53 -11.42
CA VAL A 81 -0.75 -5.66 -12.36
C VAL A 81 -0.96 -6.84 -13.31
N CYS A 82 -1.39 -7.99 -12.80
CA CYS A 82 -1.69 -9.17 -13.63
C CYS A 82 -2.83 -8.90 -14.61
N ALA A 83 -3.92 -8.26 -14.14
CA ALA A 83 -5.03 -7.87 -15.00
C ALA A 83 -4.58 -6.91 -16.11
N TRP A 84 -3.74 -5.92 -15.77
CA TRP A 84 -3.18 -4.97 -16.72
C TRP A 84 -2.31 -5.62 -17.79
N VAL A 85 -1.37 -6.48 -17.37
CA VAL A 85 -0.51 -7.21 -18.30
C VAL A 85 -1.34 -8.10 -19.22
N TYR A 86 -2.35 -8.79 -18.66
CA TYR A 86 -3.28 -9.59 -19.45
C TYR A 86 -4.06 -8.74 -20.46
N TRP A 87 -4.56 -7.58 -20.05
CA TRP A 87 -5.26 -6.66 -20.92
C TRP A 87 -4.36 -6.17 -22.07
N LEU A 88 -3.13 -5.74 -21.77
CA LEU A 88 -2.16 -5.31 -22.79
C LEU A 88 -1.74 -6.44 -23.75
N ALA A 89 -1.71 -7.68 -23.28
CA ALA A 89 -1.38 -8.84 -24.10
C ALA A 89 -2.53 -9.27 -25.04
N THR A 90 -3.77 -8.85 -24.74
CA THR A 90 -4.97 -9.32 -25.46
C THR A 90 -5.72 -8.21 -26.19
N ASN A 91 -5.38 -6.94 -25.94
CA ASN A 91 -6.04 -5.77 -26.53
C ASN A 91 -5.02 -4.83 -27.16
N ASN A 92 -5.52 -3.89 -27.98
CA ASN A 92 -4.68 -2.88 -28.61
C ASN A 92 -4.81 -1.53 -27.90
N LEU A 93 -3.76 -1.14 -27.19
CA LEU A 93 -3.69 0.15 -26.49
C LEU A 93 -3.81 1.35 -27.44
N PHE A 94 -3.26 1.28 -28.66
CA PHE A 94 -3.33 2.38 -29.62
C PHE A 94 -4.76 2.66 -30.07
N THR A 95 -5.57 1.61 -30.27
CA THR A 95 -7.00 1.76 -30.57
C THR A 95 -7.73 2.48 -29.44
N LEU A 96 -7.39 2.20 -28.17
CA LEU A 96 -7.99 2.91 -27.05
C LEU A 96 -7.59 4.39 -27.03
N TYR A 97 -6.35 4.73 -27.38
CA TYR A 97 -5.90 6.12 -27.54
C TYR A 97 -6.65 6.87 -28.64
N GLU A 98 -7.04 6.19 -29.73
CA GLU A 98 -7.86 6.77 -30.80
C GLU A 98 -9.30 7.01 -30.36
N ILE A 99 -9.84 6.15 -29.48
CA ILE A 99 -11.20 6.28 -28.92
C ILE A 99 -11.25 7.40 -27.88
N ASP A 100 -10.35 7.36 -26.89
CA ASP A 100 -10.31 8.33 -25.81
C ASP A 100 -8.88 8.48 -25.24
N LEU A 101 -8.37 9.71 -25.29
CA LEU A 101 -7.01 10.02 -24.85
C LEU A 101 -6.78 9.72 -23.36
N LEU A 102 -7.75 10.03 -22.49
CA LEU A 102 -7.60 9.85 -21.04
C LEU A 102 -7.64 8.37 -20.66
N ALA A 103 -8.50 7.58 -21.31
CA ALA A 103 -8.53 6.14 -21.16
C ALA A 103 -7.22 5.52 -21.65
N GLY A 104 -6.69 5.94 -22.80
CA GLY A 104 -5.38 5.50 -23.29
C GLY A 104 -4.25 5.80 -22.31
N ILE A 105 -4.19 7.02 -21.76
CA ILE A 105 -3.21 7.38 -20.72
C ILE A 105 -3.40 6.52 -19.48
N PHE A 106 -4.63 6.35 -19.01
CA PHE A 106 -4.93 5.51 -17.85
C PHE A 106 -4.40 4.09 -18.03
N TYR A 107 -4.74 3.42 -19.14
CA TYR A 107 -4.27 2.07 -19.47
C TYR A 107 -2.78 1.98 -19.75
N THR A 108 -2.09 3.10 -19.98
CA THR A 108 -0.63 3.10 -20.09
C THR A 108 0.04 3.08 -18.71
N ILE A 109 -0.53 3.79 -17.73
CA ILE A 109 0.17 4.08 -16.48
C ILE A 109 -0.36 3.33 -15.25
N TYR A 110 -1.62 2.89 -15.23
CA TYR A 110 -2.22 2.37 -14.00
C TYR A 110 -1.50 1.12 -13.49
N GLY A 111 -1.16 0.17 -14.37
CA GLY A 111 -0.48 -1.04 -13.94
C GLY A 111 0.99 -0.81 -13.57
N LEU A 112 1.68 0.13 -14.23
CA LEU A 112 3.02 0.53 -13.80
C LEU A 112 2.98 1.20 -12.42
N ASN A 113 2.00 2.07 -12.20
CA ASN A 113 1.75 2.68 -10.89
C ASN A 113 1.50 1.62 -9.81
N ASP A 114 0.65 0.64 -10.10
CA ASP A 114 0.34 -0.45 -9.17
C ASP A 114 1.55 -1.33 -8.88
N LEU A 115 2.41 -1.58 -9.87
CA LEU A 115 3.66 -2.30 -9.69
C LEU A 115 4.62 -1.54 -8.73
N VAL A 116 4.74 -0.22 -8.90
CA VAL A 116 5.57 0.62 -8.01
C VAL A 116 5.05 0.56 -6.57
N PHE A 117 3.74 0.70 -6.38
CA PHE A 117 3.14 0.64 -5.05
C PHE A 117 3.17 -0.77 -4.45
N MET A 118 3.04 -1.83 -5.25
CA MET A 118 3.23 -3.20 -4.82
C MET A 118 4.64 -3.39 -4.22
N VAL A 119 5.68 -2.97 -4.94
CA VAL A 119 7.07 -3.06 -4.45
C VAL A 119 7.25 -2.22 -3.19
N PHE A 120 6.64 -1.04 -3.12
CA PHE A 120 6.64 -0.22 -1.91
C PHE A 120 5.99 -0.96 -0.74
N PHE A 121 4.80 -1.54 -0.90
CA PHE A 121 4.10 -2.26 0.15
C PHE A 121 4.87 -3.49 0.63
N ILE A 122 5.49 -4.26 -0.28
CA ILE A 122 6.38 -5.37 0.07
C ILE A 122 7.55 -4.87 0.93
N LYS A 123 8.20 -3.78 0.53
CA LYS A 123 9.30 -3.18 1.31
C LYS A 123 8.85 -2.73 2.69
N VAL A 124 7.65 -2.17 2.83
CA VAL A 124 7.06 -1.80 4.12
C VAL A 124 6.75 -3.04 4.96
N ALA A 125 6.17 -4.09 4.36
CA ALA A 125 5.83 -5.34 5.05
C ALA A 125 7.05 -6.10 5.58
N MET A 126 8.16 -6.04 4.84
CA MET A 126 9.45 -6.63 5.22
C MET A 126 10.23 -5.76 6.20
N HIS A 127 9.87 -4.48 6.36
CA HIS A 127 10.58 -3.59 7.26
C HIS A 127 10.33 -4.00 8.72
N LYS A 128 11.36 -4.53 9.38
CA LYS A 128 11.35 -4.77 10.82
C LYS A 128 11.31 -3.43 11.55
N THR A 129 10.19 -3.13 12.21
CA THR A 129 10.18 -2.14 13.28
C THR A 129 11.08 -2.68 14.37
N GLY A 130 12.23 -2.05 14.61
CA GLY A 130 13.17 -2.48 15.64
C GLY A 130 12.48 -2.58 17.00
N ASN A 131 12.24 -3.81 17.43
CA ASN A 131 12.15 -4.30 18.81
C ASN A 131 11.88 -3.22 19.88
N ALA A 132 10.66 -2.70 19.95
CA ALA A 132 10.16 -2.15 21.20
C ALA A 132 10.03 -3.28 22.24
N GLU A 133 9.65 -4.49 21.81
CA GLU A 133 9.53 -5.66 22.68
C GLU A 133 10.88 -6.14 23.25
N THR A 134 11.96 -6.16 22.46
CA THR A 134 13.28 -6.57 23.01
C THR A 134 13.89 -5.48 23.89
N LYS A 135 13.66 -4.19 23.61
CA LYS A 135 14.12 -3.13 24.52
C LYS A 135 13.38 -3.14 25.85
N ILE A 136 12.05 -3.30 25.85
CA ILE A 136 11.26 -3.42 27.08
C ILE A 136 11.69 -4.67 27.87
N ASN A 137 11.90 -5.80 27.21
CA ASN A 137 12.29 -7.04 27.89
C ASN A 137 13.72 -6.97 28.45
N VAL A 138 14.65 -6.32 27.75
CA VAL A 138 16.01 -6.06 28.24
C VAL A 138 15.99 -5.08 29.41
N ASP A 139 15.34 -3.92 29.30
CA ASP A 139 15.28 -2.92 30.40
C ASP A 139 14.58 -3.47 31.65
N THR A 140 13.55 -4.30 31.47
CA THR A 140 12.85 -4.94 32.59
C THR A 140 13.75 -5.98 33.26
N LYS A 141 14.49 -6.78 32.48
CA LYS A 141 15.43 -7.77 33.00
C LYS A 141 16.59 -7.10 33.76
N THR A 142 17.19 -6.04 33.20
CA THR A 142 18.27 -5.29 33.86
C THR A 142 17.82 -4.64 35.17
N LYS A 143 16.58 -4.12 35.23
CA LYS A 143 16.02 -3.58 36.48
C LYS A 143 15.74 -4.65 37.53
N ILE A 144 15.35 -5.86 37.12
CA ILE A 144 15.13 -6.98 38.03
C ILE A 144 16.46 -7.48 38.59
N GLU A 145 17.47 -7.65 37.72
CA GLU A 145 18.83 -8.08 38.11
C GLU A 145 19.49 -7.07 39.06
N ALA A 146 19.45 -5.77 38.75
CA ALA A 146 19.99 -4.72 39.62
C ALA A 146 19.32 -4.65 41.01
N LYS A 147 18.03 -5.02 41.09
CA LYS A 147 17.27 -5.07 42.35
C LYS A 147 17.51 -6.36 43.14
N ALA A 148 17.96 -7.43 42.49
CA ALA A 148 18.36 -8.68 43.13
C ALA A 148 19.74 -8.53 43.80
N ASP A 149 20.69 -7.88 43.10
CA ASP A 149 22.04 -7.65 43.62
C ASP A 149 22.07 -6.68 44.81
N SER A 150 21.16 -5.70 44.85
CA SER A 150 21.07 -4.75 45.97
C SER A 150 20.49 -5.34 47.26
N LYS A 151 20.01 -6.60 47.24
CA LYS A 151 19.38 -7.28 48.39
C LYS A 151 20.27 -8.32 49.05
N ILE A 152 21.46 -8.61 48.49
CA ILE A 152 22.43 -9.52 49.11
C ILE A 152 23.33 -8.67 50.01
N PRO A 153 23.20 -8.73 51.35
CA PRO A 153 24.14 -8.07 52.23
C PRO A 153 25.51 -8.72 52.03
N SER A 154 26.55 -7.90 51.90
CA SER A 154 27.93 -8.39 51.84
C SER A 154 28.24 -9.20 53.10
N ALA A 155 28.16 -10.53 52.99
CA ALA A 155 28.68 -11.44 53.99
C ALA A 155 30.21 -11.47 53.84
N THR A 156 30.87 -10.46 54.39
CA THR A 156 32.32 -10.48 54.62
C THR A 156 32.55 -10.23 56.10
N SER A 157 32.78 -11.35 56.79
CA SER A 157 33.43 -11.49 58.09
C SER A 157 34.89 -11.06 58.05
#